data_AF-A0A430R3F0-F1
#
_entry.id   AF-A0A430R3F0-F1
#
_cell.length_a   1.000
_cell.length_b   1.000
_cell.length_c   1.000
_cell.angle_alpha   90.00
_cell.angle_beta   90.00
_cell.angle_gamma   90.00
#
_symmetry.space_group_name_H-M   'P 1'
#
loop_
_entity.id
_entity.type
_entity.pdbx_description
1 polymer ?
#
loop_
_entity_poly.entity_id
_entity_poly.type
_entity_poly.pdbx_seq_one_letter_code
_entity_poly.pdbx_strand_id
1 'polypeptide(L)' 'EKVAVADTVGAGDTFTAGLLAFLLRRGYGKENLLALSREALEEALRAAVALAALACTVRGAGLPEEGLRAWKARFLGD' A
#
# COMPACT_ATOMS: atom_id res chain seq x y z
N GLU A 1 1.66 -1.49 -10.58
CA GLU A 1 2.75 -2.49 -10.62
C GLU A 1 2.27 -3.69 -11.42
N LYS A 2 3.03 -4.12 -12.42
CA LYS A 2 2.70 -5.35 -13.16
C LYS A 2 3.35 -6.52 -12.42
N VAL A 3 2.56 -7.53 -12.08
CA VAL A 3 3.01 -8.72 -11.35
C VAL A 3 2.51 -9.99 -12.06
N ALA A 4 3.18 -11.11 -11.82
CA ALA A 4 2.62 -12.41 -12.13
C ALA A 4 1.55 -12.74 -11.07
N VAL A 5 0.28 -12.79 -11.48
CA VAL A 5 -0.85 -12.99 -10.56
C VAL A 5 -0.98 -14.48 -10.22
N ALA A 6 -0.93 -14.80 -8.93
CA ALA A 6 -1.23 -16.13 -8.39
C ALA A 6 -2.68 -16.23 -7.88
N ASP A 7 -3.17 -15.18 -7.21
CA ASP A 7 -4.51 -15.05 -6.63
C ASP A 7 -4.82 -13.55 -6.44
N THR A 8 -6.06 -13.17 -6.14
CA THR A 8 -6.47 -11.78 -5.83
C THR A 8 -7.13 -11.64 -4.47
N VAL A 9 -7.34 -12.73 -3.73
CA VAL A 9 -7.93 -12.71 -2.38
C VAL A 9 -7.08 -11.83 -1.44
N GLY A 10 -7.74 -10.88 -0.77
CA GLY A 10 -7.09 -9.96 0.17
C GLY A 10 -6.38 -8.75 -0.47
N ALA A 11 -6.38 -8.62 -1.80
CA ALA A 11 -5.75 -7.48 -2.47
C ALA A 11 -6.40 -6.13 -2.11
N GLY A 12 -7.73 -6.08 -1.95
CA GLY A 12 -8.46 -4.86 -1.57
C GLY A 12 -8.22 -4.43 -0.12
N ASP A 13 -8.18 -5.39 0.80
CA ASP A 13 -7.84 -5.13 2.21
C ASP A 13 -6.39 -4.64 2.32
N THR A 14 -5.50 -5.27 1.56
CA THR A 14 -4.09 -4.89 1.46
C THR A 14 -3.90 -3.50 0.86
N PHE A 15 -4.67 -3.15 -0.17
CA PHE A 15 -4.70 -1.79 -0.73
C PHE A 15 -5.07 -0.78 0.36
N THR A 16 -6.15 -1.06 1.09
CA THR A 16 -6.64 -0.17 2.16
C THR A 16 -5.61 -0.05 3.29
N ALA A 17 -4.99 -1.16 3.69
CA ALA A 17 -3.92 -1.16 4.69
C ALA A 17 -2.70 -0.34 4.24
N GLY A 18 -2.26 -0.49 2.99
CA GLY A 18 -1.15 0.27 2.43
C GLY A 18 -1.45 1.77 2.34
N LEU A 19 -2.67 2.13 1.94
CA LEU A 19 -3.15 3.51 1.91
C LEU A 19 -3.14 4.15 3.31
N LEU A 20 -3.77 3.48 4.28
CA LEU A 20 -3.84 3.98 5.66
C LEU A 20 -2.45 4.06 6.31
N ALA A 21 -1.61 3.05 6.11
CA ALA A 21 -0.24 3.06 6.64
C ALA A 21 0.56 4.25 6.10
N PHE A 22 0.48 4.53 4.79
CA PHE A 22 1.15 5.68 4.19
C PHE A 22 0.64 7.01 4.76
N LEU A 23 -0.69 7.19 4.79
CA LEU A 23 -1.31 8.42 5.30
C LEU A 23 -0.94 8.68 6.77
N LEU A 24 -1.07 7.67 7.63
CA LEU A 24 -0.71 7.75 9.04
C LEU A 24 0.78 8.07 9.23
N ARG A 25 1.67 7.42 8.46
CA ARG A 25 3.12 7.67 8.52
C ARG A 25 3.49 9.11 8.15
N ARG A 26 2.72 9.74 7.27
CA ARG A 26 2.88 11.15 6.86
C ARG A 26 2.11 12.15 7.73
N GLY A 27 1.46 11.68 8.80
CA GLY A 27 0.74 12.54 9.75
C GLY A 27 -0.64 12.99 9.26
N TYR A 28 -1.22 12.30 8.28
CA TYR A 28 -2.60 12.56 7.87
C TYR A 28 -3.58 11.82 8.78
N GLY A 29 -4.60 12.56 9.21
CA GLY A 29 -5.70 12.14 10.07
C GLY A 29 -7.00 12.81 9.63
N LYS A 30 -8.07 12.59 10.40
CA LYS A 30 -9.42 13.07 10.03
C LYS A 30 -9.47 14.58 9.81
N GLU A 31 -8.73 15.32 10.63
CA GLU A 31 -8.65 16.78 10.68
C GLU A 31 -7.96 17.42 9.47
N ASN A 32 -7.02 16.73 8.82
CA ASN A 32 -6.21 17.30 7.74
C ASN A 32 -6.31 16.50 6.42
N LEU A 33 -7.10 15.41 6.38
CA LEU A 33 -7.25 14.57 5.19
C LEU A 33 -7.74 15.38 3.97
N LEU A 34 -8.65 16.32 4.17
CA LEU A 34 -9.18 17.17 3.09
C LEU A 34 -8.14 18.16 2.54
N ALA A 35 -7.02 18.37 3.23
CA ALA A 35 -5.92 19.22 2.79
C ALA A 35 -4.83 18.44 2.03
N LEU A 36 -5.05 17.15 1.72
CA LEU A 36 -4.14 16.37 0.88
C LEU A 36 -3.94 17.07 -0.47
N SER A 37 -2.68 17.34 -0.82
CA SER A 37 -2.37 17.76 -2.18
C SER A 37 -2.61 16.61 -3.14
N ARG A 38 -2.77 16.94 -4.43
CA ARG A 38 -2.90 15.95 -5.49
C ARG A 38 -1.69 15.02 -5.52
N GLU A 39 -0.50 15.56 -5.30
CA GLU A 39 0.77 14.83 -5.30
C GLU A 39 0.84 13.85 -4.13
N ALA A 40 0.47 14.28 -2.93
CA ALA A 40 0.43 13.42 -1.74
C ALA A 40 -0.60 12.29 -1.90
N LEU A 41 -1.77 12.58 -2.49
CA LEU A 41 -2.77 11.57 -2.81
C LEU A 41 -2.25 10.57 -3.84
N GLU A 42 -1.57 11.03 -4.91
CA GLU A 42 -0.95 10.15 -5.88
C GLU A 42 0.11 9.22 -5.26
N GLU A 43 0.96 9.74 -4.35
CA GLU A 43 1.94 8.92 -3.64
C GLU A 43 1.27 7.87 -2.75
N ALA A 44 0.23 8.25 -2.01
CA ALA A 44 -0.52 7.34 -1.16
C ALA A 44 -1.19 6.21 -1.97
N LEU A 45 -1.79 6.55 -3.11
CA LEU A 45 -2.38 5.57 -4.03
C LEU A 45 -1.33 4.67 -4.67
N ARG A 46 -0.14 5.19 -5.02
CA ARG A 46 0.98 4.36 -5.51
C ARG A 46 1.45 3.36 -4.46
N ALA A 47 1.55 3.78 -3.20
CA ALA A 47 1.90 2.90 -2.08
C ALA A 47 0.85 1.77 -1.93
N ALA A 48 -0.43 2.13 -1.94
CA ALA A 48 -1.54 1.19 -1.84
C ALA A 48 -1.59 0.18 -2.99
N VAL A 49 -1.48 0.64 -4.25
CA VAL A 49 -1.45 -0.23 -5.43
C VAL A 49 -0.24 -1.17 -5.40
N ALA A 50 0.93 -0.70 -4.97
CA ALA A 50 2.12 -1.53 -4.91
C ALA A 50 1.97 -2.67 -3.89
N LEU A 51 1.40 -2.40 -2.71
CA LEU A 51 1.18 -3.44 -1.70
C LEU A 51 0.09 -4.42 -2.13
N ALA A 52 -1.00 -3.92 -2.72
CA ALA A 52 -2.07 -4.76 -3.25
C ALA A 52 -1.56 -5.69 -4.36
N ALA A 53 -0.74 -5.18 -5.28
CA ALA A 53 -0.12 -6.00 -6.32
C ALA A 53 0.80 -7.08 -5.72
N LEU A 54 1.48 -6.79 -4.61
CA LEU A 54 2.30 -7.78 -3.90
C LEU A 54 1.45 -8.91 -3.30
N ALA A 55 0.30 -8.59 -2.70
CA ALA A 55 -0.63 -9.62 -2.20
C ALA A 55 -1.12 -10.54 -3.33
N CYS A 56 -1.25 -10.03 -4.56
CA CYS A 56 -1.64 -10.86 -5.69
C CYS A 56 -0.58 -11.90 -6.14
N THR A 57 0.63 -11.89 -5.55
CA THR A 57 1.73 -12.81 -5.92
C THR A 57 1.74 -14.12 -5.14
N VAL A 58 0.87 -14.26 -4.14
CA VAL A 58 0.75 -15.46 -3.29
C VAL A 58 -0.71 -15.92 -3.22
N ARG A 59 -0.93 -17.19 -2.86
CA ARG A 59 -2.29 -17.73 -2.69
C ARG A 59 -2.90 -17.25 -1.37
N GLY A 60 -4.16 -16.81 -1.40
CA GLY A 60 -4.87 -16.28 -0.22
C GLY A 60 -4.41 -14.89 0.21
N ALA A 61 -4.94 -14.41 1.34
CA ALA A 61 -4.66 -13.08 1.89
C ALA A 61 -3.30 -13.00 2.61
N GLY A 62 -2.21 -13.19 1.87
CA GLY A 62 -0.85 -13.17 2.40
C GLY A 62 0.02 -12.05 1.82
N LEU A 63 1.09 -11.72 2.53
CA LEU A 63 2.16 -10.85 2.03
C LEU A 63 3.51 -11.57 2.19
N PRO A 64 4.28 -11.78 1.11
CA PRO A 64 5.63 -12.32 1.23
C PRO A 64 6.53 -11.36 2.02
N GLU A 65 7.27 -11.89 2.98
CA GLU A 65 8.01 -11.10 3.97
C GLU A 65 9.04 -10.15 3.33
N GLU A 66 9.81 -10.66 2.35
CA GLU A 66 10.81 -9.85 1.65
C GLU A 66 10.18 -8.70 0.86
N GLY A 67 9.08 -8.97 0.14
CA GLY A 67 8.36 -7.94 -0.60
C GLY A 67 7.76 -6.89 0.33
N LEU A 68 7.25 -7.30 1.49
CA LEU A 68 6.72 -6.37 2.48
C LEU A 68 7.82 -5.47 3.05
N ARG A 69 9.01 -6.02 3.35
CA ARG A 69 10.16 -5.21 3.78
C ARG A 69 10.57 -4.20 2.71
N ALA A 70 10.69 -4.63 1.45
CA ALA A 70 11.02 -3.74 0.34
C ALA A 70 9.97 -2.63 0.14
N TRP A 71 8.68 -2.96 0.32
CA TRP A 71 7.61 -1.98 0.26
C TRP A 71 7.71 -0.94 1.38
N LYS A 72 7.99 -1.35 2.62
CA LYS A 72 8.15 -0.44 3.76
C LYS A 72 9.32 0.52 3.56
N ALA A 73 10.48 0.02 3.09
CA ALA A 73 11.63 0.86 2.76
C ALA A 73 11.30 1.89 1.69
N ARG A 74 10.55 1.48 0.65
CA ARG A 74 10.17 2.37 -0.45
C ARG A 74 9.17 3.46 -0.05
N PHE A 75 8.18 3.15 0.78
CA PHE A 75 7.03 4.04 1.00
C PHE A 75 6.93 4.62 2.41
N LEU A 76 7.46 3.95 3.42
CA LEU A 76 7.40 4.37 4.82
C LEU A 76 8.74 4.88 5.38
N GLY A 77 9.84 4.58 4.68
CA GLY A 77 11.20 4.96 5.08
C GLY A 77 11.79 4.10 6.20
N ASP A 78 11.32 2.85 6.36
CA ASP A 78 11.78 1.86 7.34
C ASP A 78 12.82 0.88 6.77
#